data_AF-A0A971MVW0-F1
#
_entry.id   AF-A0A971MVW0-F1
#
_cell.length_a   1.000
_cell.length_b   1.000
_cell.length_c   1.000
_cell.angle_alpha   90.00
_cell.angle_beta   90.00
_cell.angle_gamma   90.00
#
_symmetry.space_group_name_H-M   'P 1'
#
loop_
_entity.id
_entity.type
_entity.pdbx_description
1 polymer ?
#
loop_
_entity_poly.entity_id
_entity_poly.type
_entity_poly.pdbx_seq_one_letter_code
_entity_poly.pdbx_strand_id
1 'polypeptide(L)' 'MKIYSKDELIYTPKELRDEYKKIFNEYLENDEYEDVDFEIVLHEKASKELLNWIQQAKEFSEKNLKKGIIIN' A
#
# COMPACT_ATOMS: atom_id res chain seq x y z
N MET A 1 -2.52 -13.34 -10.59
CA MET A 1 -2.52 -12.36 -9.47
C MET A 1 -1.82 -13.04 -8.30
N LYS A 2 -0.77 -12.42 -7.75
CA LYS A 2 0.04 -13.01 -6.67
C LYS A 2 -0.75 -13.03 -5.37
N ILE A 3 -0.66 -14.10 -4.58
CA ILE A 3 -1.24 -14.17 -3.24
C ILE A 3 -0.09 -14.04 -2.25
N TYR A 4 -0.17 -13.07 -1.34
CA TYR A 4 0.88 -12.81 -0.37
C TYR A 4 0.69 -13.66 0.89
N SER A 5 1.81 -14.09 1.46
CA SER A 5 1.82 -14.77 2.76
C SER A 5 1.46 -13.80 3.90
N LYS A 6 1.11 -14.34 5.07
CA LYS A 6 0.83 -13.51 6.26
C LYS A 6 2.02 -12.61 6.62
N ASP A 7 3.23 -13.14 6.54
CA ASP A 7 4.44 -12.38 6.88
C ASP A 7 4.66 -11.24 5.90
N GLU A 8 4.38 -11.44 4.60
CA GLU A 8 4.44 -10.37 3.59
C GLU A 8 3.31 -9.35 3.75
N LEU A 9 2.17 -9.72 4.33
CA LEU A 9 1.07 -8.80 4.62
C LEU A 9 1.29 -8.01 5.91
N ILE A 10 2.04 -8.57 6.87
CA ILE A 10 2.50 -7.88 8.08
C ILE A 10 3.71 -6.98 7.77
N TYR A 11 4.66 -7.50 7.01
CA TYR A 11 5.89 -6.82 6.61
C TYR A 11 5.90 -6.62 5.10
N THR A 12 5.62 -5.39 4.67
CA THR A 12 5.63 -5.03 3.26
C THR A 12 6.93 -5.46 2.59
N PRO A 13 6.88 -6.27 1.51
CA PRO A 13 8.04 -6.64 0.72
C PRO A 13 8.86 -5.42 0.32
N LYS A 14 10.19 -5.55 0.31
CA LYS A 14 11.11 -4.43 0.06
C LYS A 14 10.80 -3.71 -1.24
N GLU A 15 10.60 -4.46 -2.32
CA GLU A 15 10.31 -3.92 -3.66
C GLU A 15 9.05 -3.05 -3.66
N LEU A 16 7.98 -3.51 -3.02
CA LEU A 16 6.71 -2.79 -2.91
C LEU A 16 6.82 -1.56 -2.01
N ARG A 17 7.61 -1.65 -0.94
CA ARG A 17 7.90 -0.53 -0.04
C ARG A 17 8.69 0.56 -0.75
N ASP A 18 9.70 0.18 -1.51
CA ASP A 18 10.54 1.10 -2.26
C ASP A 18 9.73 1.77 -3.38
N GLU A 19 8.86 1.02 -4.06
CA GLU A 19 7.90 1.56 -5.03
C GLU A 19 6.94 2.56 -4.39
N TYR A 20 6.27 2.18 -3.29
CA TYR A 20 5.35 3.07 -2.57
C TYR A 20 6.04 4.36 -2.13
N LYS A 21 7.26 4.26 -1.56
CA LYS A 21 8.05 5.43 -1.15
C LYS A 21 8.39 6.34 -2.32
N LYS A 22 8.74 5.77 -3.47
CA LYS A 22 9.02 6.55 -4.67
C LYS A 22 7.78 7.36 -5.09
N ILE A 23 6.61 6.70 -5.17
CA ILE A 23 5.36 7.36 -5.55
C ILE A 23 4.98 8.45 -4.53
N PHE A 24 5.16 8.17 -3.24
CA PHE A 24 4.88 9.12 -2.17
C PHE A 24 5.81 10.33 -2.19
N ASN A 25 7.11 10.13 -2.44
CA ASN A 25 8.05 11.25 -2.57
C ASN A 25 7.73 12.09 -3.81
N GLU A 26 7.43 11.46 -4.95
CA GLU A 26 6.98 12.18 -6.15
C GLU A 26 5.68 12.97 -5.90
N TYR A 27 4.78 12.43 -5.06
CA TYR A 27 3.56 13.13 -4.66
C TYR A 27 3.85 14.38 -3.84
N LEU A 28 4.76 14.29 -2.85
CA LEU A 28 5.14 15.40 -1.99
C LEU A 28 5.94 16.50 -2.70
N GLU A 29 6.73 16.14 -3.72
CA GLU A 29 7.62 17.06 -4.44
C GLU A 29 6.97 17.71 -5.67
N ASN A 30 5.80 17.24 -6.10
CA ASN A 30 5.13 17.76 -7.30
C ASN A 30 3.93 18.63 -6.93
N ASP A 31 4.08 19.94 -7.13
CA ASP A 31 3.04 20.96 -6.90
C ASP A 31 1.77 20.70 -7.74
N GLU A 32 1.83 19.90 -8.82
CA GLU A 32 0.64 19.50 -9.58
C GLU A 32 -0.35 18.64 -8.78
N TYR A 33 0.08 18.05 -7.66
CA TYR A 33 -0.76 17.23 -6.79
C TYR A 33 -1.30 17.95 -5.56
N GLU A 34 -1.13 19.28 -5.46
CA GLU A 34 -1.54 20.08 -4.28
C GLU A 34 -3.01 19.84 -3.87
N ASP A 35 -3.91 19.68 -4.85
CA ASP A 35 -5.35 19.40 -4.65
C ASP A 35 -5.76 17.96 -4.99
N VAL A 36 -4.81 17.06 -5.25
CA VAL A 36 -5.10 15.67 -5.64
C VAL A 36 -4.92 14.75 -4.45
N ASP A 37 -5.90 13.87 -4.21
CA ASP A 37 -5.79 12.83 -3.18
C ASP A 37 -4.67 11.85 -3.55
N PHE A 38 -3.77 11.58 -2.60
CA PHE A 38 -2.69 10.60 -2.78
C PHE A 38 -3.22 9.22 -3.19
N GLU A 39 -4.41 8.80 -2.75
CA GLU A 39 -5.01 7.52 -3.15
C GLU A 39 -5.25 7.46 -4.67
N ILE A 40 -5.62 8.59 -5.30
CA ILE A 40 -5.78 8.70 -6.76
C ILE A 40 -4.42 8.55 -7.44
N VAL A 41 -3.42 9.31 -7.00
CA VAL A 41 -2.06 9.27 -7.57
C VAL A 41 -1.45 7.88 -7.42
N LEU A 42 -1.65 7.24 -6.27
CA LEU A 42 -1.23 5.88 -6.00
C LEU A 42 -1.91 4.89 -6.95
N HIS A 43 -3.22 5.00 -7.17
CA HIS A 43 -3.95 4.14 -8.10
C HIS A 43 -3.50 4.29 -9.56
N GLU A 44 -3.12 5.50 -9.97
CA GLU A 44 -2.65 5.78 -11.33
C GLU A 44 -1.21 5.33 -11.58
N LYS A 45 -0.33 5.52 -10.59
CA LYS A 45 1.11 5.27 -10.74
C LYS A 45 1.57 3.90 -10.27
N ALA A 46 0.89 3.29 -9.30
CA ALA A 46 1.32 2.02 -8.72
C ALA A 46 1.21 0.86 -9.71
N SER A 47 2.14 -0.08 -9.58
CA SER A 47 2.09 -1.36 -10.25
C SER A 47 0.85 -2.15 -9.82
N LYS A 48 0.37 -3.02 -10.71
CA LYS A 48 -0.69 -3.99 -10.38
C LYS A 48 -0.31 -4.87 -9.18
N GLU A 49 0.98 -5.09 -8.95
CA GLU A 49 1.48 -5.90 -7.85
C GLU A 49 1.36 -5.16 -6.50
N LEU A 50 1.70 -3.87 -6.46
CA LEU A 50 1.52 -3.00 -5.29
C LEU A 50 0.04 -2.81 -4.95
N LEU A 51 -0.83 -2.52 -5.93
CA LEU A 51 -2.26 -2.39 -5.70
C LEU A 51 -2.89 -3.68 -5.16
N ASN A 52 -2.48 -4.82 -5.71
CA ASN A 52 -2.91 -6.13 -5.22
C ASN A 52 -2.44 -6.39 -3.79
N TRP A 53 -1.22 -5.98 -3.42
CA TRP A 53 -0.73 -6.09 -2.05
C TRP A 53 -1.53 -5.23 -1.08
N ILE A 54 -1.77 -3.96 -1.43
CA ILE A 54 -2.55 -3.01 -0.61
C ILE A 54 -3.95 -3.58 -0.32
N GLN A 55 -4.61 -4.11 -1.35
CA GLN A 55 -5.93 -4.72 -1.19
C GLN A 55 -5.89 -5.93 -0.24
N GLN A 56 -4.95 -6.86 -0.43
CA GLN A 56 -4.82 -8.03 0.46
C GLN A 56 -4.42 -7.63 1.89
N ALA A 57 -3.58 -6.61 2.05
CA ALA A 57 -3.17 -6.10 3.35
C ALA A 57 -4.34 -5.44 4.10
N LYS A 58 -5.20 -4.69 3.38
CA LYS A 58 -6.44 -4.13 3.92
C LYS A 58 -7.39 -5.23 4.39
N GLU A 59 -7.65 -6.23 3.55
CA GLU A 59 -8.50 -7.37 3.93
C GLU A 59 -7.93 -8.17 5.10
N PHE A 60 -6.61 -8.37 5.14
CA PHE A 60 -5.94 -9.02 6.24
C PHE A 60 -6.08 -8.20 7.53
N SER A 61 -5.84 -6.89 7.46
CA SER A 61 -6.02 -5.97 8.59
C SER A 61 -7.46 -6.00 9.11
N GLU A 62 -8.46 -5.85 8.25
CA GLU A 62 -9.88 -5.88 8.65
C GLU A 62 -10.28 -7.21 9.31
N LYS A 63 -9.79 -8.34 8.79
CA LYS A 63 -10.04 -9.67 9.37
C LYS A 63 -9.37 -9.88 10.73
N ASN A 64 -8.23 -9.22 10.99
CA ASN A 64 -7.49 -9.34 12.25
C ASN A 64 -7.87 -8.26 13.27
N LEU A 65 -8.25 -7.06 12.85
CA LEU A 65 -8.85 -6.00 13.68
C LEU A 65 -10.20 -6.45 14.26
N LYS A 66 -11.04 -7.14 13.47
CA LYS A 66 -12.27 -7.79 13.96
C LYS A 66 -12.00 -8.86 15.03
N LYS A 67 -10.76 -9.32 15.17
CA LYS A 67 -10.33 -10.30 16.18
C LYS A 67 -9.62 -9.67 17.39
N GLY A 68 -9.53 -8.34 17.47
CA GLY A 68 -8.93 -7.63 18.61
C GLY A 68 -7.41 -7.74 18.70
N ILE A 69 -6.72 -8.15 17.64
CA ILE A 69 -5.26 -8.23 17.61
C ILE A 69 -4.72 -6.89 17.09
N ILE A 70 -4.39 -5.99 18.01
CA ILE A 70 -3.57 -4.81 17.72
C ILE A 70 -2.13 -5.31 17.64
N ILE A 71 -1.60 -5.41 16.42
CA ILE A 71 -0.17 -5.67 16.21
C ILE A 71 0.52 -4.32 16.44
N ASN A 72 1.27 -4.24 17.54
CA ASN A 72 2.03 -3.07 17.98
C ASN A 72 3.39 -3.02 17.28
#